data_AF-A0A059VP74-F1
#
_entry.id   AF-A0A059VP74-F1
#
_cell.length_a   1.000
_cell.length_b   1.000
_cell.length_c   1.000
_cell.angle_alpha   90.00
_cell.angle_beta   90.00
_cell.angle_gamma   90.00
#
_symmetry.space_group_name_H-M   'P 1'
#
loop_
_entity.id
_entity.type
_entity.pdbx_description
1 polymer ?
#
loop_
_entity_poly.entity_id
_entity_poly.type
_entity_poly.pdbx_seq_one_letter_code
_entity_poly.pdbx_strand_id
1 'polypeptide(L)'
;YRAALFHLITHAYSKALLFLGSGSIIHSMESIVGYSPDKSQNMVLMGGLRKYVPITKTTFLVGTLSLCGIPPLACFWSKDEILNDSWLYSPILAIIA
;
A
#
# COMPACT_ATOMS: atom_id res chain seq x y z
N TYR A 1 10.50 -20.03 6.43
CA TYR A 1 9.71 -20.12 5.17
C TYR A 1 8.25 -19.72 5.36
N ARG A 2 7.57 -20.20 6.42
CA ARG A 2 6.19 -19.82 6.75
C ARG A 2 5.97 -18.30 6.82
N ALA A 3 6.79 -17.58 7.61
CA ALA A 3 6.72 -16.13 7.75
C ALA A 3 6.89 -15.40 6.39
N ALA A 4 7.86 -15.84 5.57
CA ALA A 4 8.10 -15.27 4.24
C ALA A 4 6.91 -15.45 3.29
N LEU A 5 6.30 -16.65 3.25
CA LEU A 5 5.10 -16.87 2.44
C LEU A 5 3.90 -16.07 2.94
N PHE A 6 3.73 -15.97 4.25
CA PHE A 6 2.67 -15.15 4.86
C PHE A 6 2.85 -13.67 4.51
N HIS A 7 4.08 -13.16 4.59
CA HIS A 7 4.40 -11.79 4.18
C HIS A 7 4.16 -11.58 2.69
N LEU A 8 4.58 -12.51 1.82
CA LEU A 8 4.36 -12.43 0.38
C LEU A 8 2.87 -12.25 0.04
N ILE A 9 2.00 -13.06 0.64
CA ILE A 9 0.55 -13.00 0.41
C ILE A 9 -0.03 -11.67 0.92
N THR A 10 0.29 -11.28 2.15
CA THR A 10 -0.24 -10.05 2.76
C THR A 10 0.24 -8.78 2.04
N HIS A 11 1.49 -8.79 1.60
CA HIS A 11 2.06 -7.74 0.76
C HIS A 11 1.39 -7.68 -0.62
N ALA A 12 1.19 -8.82 -1.28
CA ALA A 12 0.54 -8.88 -2.60
C ALA A 12 -0.88 -8.28 -2.56
N TYR A 13 -1.69 -8.61 -1.56
CA TYR A 13 -3.02 -8.00 -1.39
C TYR A 13 -2.95 -6.49 -1.14
N SER A 14 -2.03 -6.05 -0.26
CA SER A 14 -1.86 -4.62 0.05
C SER A 14 -1.45 -3.83 -1.21
N LYS A 15 -0.51 -4.37 -1.99
CA LYS A 15 -0.08 -3.77 -3.27
C LYS A 15 -1.19 -3.78 -4.32
N ALA A 16 -1.90 -4.90 -4.49
CA ALA A 16 -3.00 -5.00 -5.45
C ALA A 16 -4.07 -3.93 -5.15
N LEU A 17 -4.42 -3.77 -3.87
CA LEU A 17 -5.35 -2.74 -3.45
C LEU A 17 -4.86 -1.33 -3.82
N LEU A 18 -3.59 -1.01 -3.55
CA LEU A 18 -3.01 0.30 -3.85
C LEU A 18 -2.95 0.58 -5.35
N PHE A 19 -2.59 -0.40 -6.18
CA PHE A 19 -2.54 -0.23 -7.63
C PHE A 19 -3.94 -0.03 -8.23
N LEU A 20 -4.92 -0.83 -7.79
CA LEU A 20 -6.30 -0.69 -8.25
C LEU A 20 -6.92 0.63 -7.77
N GLY A 21 -6.64 1.03 -6.53
CA GLY A 21 -7.09 2.31 -5.99
C GLY A 21 -6.46 3.51 -6.71
N SER A 22 -5.18 3.42 -7.05
CA SER A 22 -4.50 4.42 -7.91
C SER A 22 -5.16 4.52 -9.29
N GLY A 23 -5.45 3.38 -9.93
CA GLY A 23 -6.16 3.34 -11.21
C GLY A 23 -7.55 4.00 -11.14
N SER A 24 -8.30 3.75 -10.07
CA SER A 24 -9.58 4.43 -9.81
C SER A 24 -9.44 5.95 -9.67
N ILE A 25 -8.37 6.42 -9.03
CA ILE A 25 -8.07 7.86 -8.90
C ILE A 25 -7.72 8.47 -10.27
N ILE A 26 -6.85 7.83 -11.04
CA ILE A 26 -6.45 8.30 -12.38
C ILE A 26 -7.68 8.39 -13.30
N HIS A 27 -8.53 7.35 -13.30
CA HIS A 27 -9.76 7.37 -14.08
C HIS A 27 -10.72 8.49 -13.63
N SER A 28 -10.79 8.77 -12.33
CA SER A 28 -11.58 9.89 -11.81
C SER A 28 -10.99 11.24 -12.25
N MET A 29 -9.67 11.36 -12.34
CA MET A 29 -8.99 12.58 -12.81
C MET A 29 -9.25 12.88 -14.29
N GLU A 30 -9.43 11.86 -15.13
CA GLU A 30 -9.79 12.04 -16.54
C GLU A 30 -11.11 12.80 -16.72
N SER A 31 -12.06 12.64 -15.80
CA SER A 31 -13.34 13.38 -15.83
C SER A 31 -13.19 14.88 -15.51
N ILE A 32 -12.12 15.27 -14.83
CA ILE A 32 -11.87 16.66 -14.38
C ILE A 32 -10.95 17.39 -15.37
N VAL A 33 -9.89 16.72 -15.83
CA VAL A 33 -8.82 17.34 -16.62
C VAL A 33 -8.91 17.00 -18.12
N GLY A 34 -9.82 16.11 -18.49
CA GLY A 34 -9.92 15.52 -19.83
C GLY A 34 -8.90 14.39 -20.02
N TYR A 35 -9.03 13.65 -21.12
CA TYR A 35 -8.11 12.56 -21.43
C TYR A 35 -6.72 13.10 -21.81
N SER A 36 -5.82 13.10 -20.84
CA SER A 36 -4.40 13.43 -21.01
C SER A 36 -3.61 12.70 -19.93
N PRO A 37 -2.81 11.67 -20.30
CA PRO A 37 -2.12 10.82 -19.32
C PRO A 37 -1.14 11.63 -18.44
N ASP A 38 -0.43 12.61 -19.02
CA ASP A 38 0.51 13.45 -18.28
C ASP A 38 -0.19 14.30 -17.23
N LYS A 39 -1.41 14.77 -17.51
CA LYS A 39 -2.18 15.60 -16.57
C LYS A 39 -2.93 14.77 -15.55
N SER A 40 -3.54 13.65 -15.96
CA SER A 40 -4.34 12.80 -15.09
C SER A 40 -3.49 12.06 -14.06
N GLN A 41 -2.18 11.89 -14.30
CA GLN A 41 -1.21 11.29 -13.35
C GLN A 41 -0.35 12.31 -12.61
N ASN A 42 -0.45 13.61 -12.92
CA ASN A 42 0.32 14.63 -12.22
C ASN A 42 -0.21 14.83 -10.79
N MET A 43 0.58 14.41 -9.80
CA MET A 43 0.22 14.49 -8.38
C MET A 43 -0.11 15.91 -7.89
N VAL A 44 0.43 16.96 -8.55
CA VAL A 44 0.12 18.36 -8.22
C VAL A 44 -1.36 18.68 -8.46
N LEU A 45 -2.00 18.01 -9.42
CA LEU A 45 -3.39 18.21 -9.80
C LEU A 45 -4.36 17.30 -9.02
N MET A 46 -3.87 16.29 -8.29
CA MET A 46 -4.68 15.24 -7.64
C MET A 46 -5.22 15.61 -6.24
N GLY A 47 -5.26 16.89 -5.89
CA GLY A 47 -5.73 17.36 -4.59
C GLY A 47 -7.25 17.26 -4.40
N GLY A 48 -7.72 17.12 -3.16
CA GLY A 48 -9.13 17.32 -2.81
C GLY A 48 -10.10 16.17 -3.15
N LEU A 49 -9.61 15.06 -3.71
CA LEU A 49 -10.44 13.93 -4.19
C LEU A 49 -11.15 13.14 -3.08
N ARG A 50 -10.76 13.33 -1.81
CA ARG A 50 -11.26 12.59 -0.63
C ARG A 50 -12.80 12.57 -0.50
N LYS A 51 -13.49 13.62 -0.93
CA LYS A 51 -14.95 13.74 -0.86
C LYS A 51 -15.67 13.07 -2.05
N TYR A 52 -15.01 12.97 -3.19
CA TYR A 52 -15.59 12.50 -4.44
C TYR A 52 -15.45 10.98 -4.63
N VAL A 53 -14.37 10.39 -4.09
CA VAL A 53 -14.10 8.94 -4.15
C VAL A 53 -13.99 8.32 -2.74
N PRO A 54 -15.09 8.29 -1.95
CA PRO A 54 -15.04 7.87 -0.55
C PRO A 54 -14.61 6.41 -0.38
N ILE A 55 -15.02 5.51 -1.28
CA ILE A 55 -14.66 4.09 -1.24
C ILE A 55 -13.17 3.92 -1.56
N THR A 56 -12.70 4.49 -2.68
CA THR A 56 -11.29 4.42 -3.07
C THR A 56 -10.39 5.02 -1.99
N LYS A 57 -10.82 6.10 -1.33
CA LYS A 57 -10.09 6.71 -0.23
C LYS A 57 -9.96 5.77 0.98
N THR A 58 -11.04 5.10 1.41
CA THR A 58 -10.95 4.19 2.57
C THR A 58 -10.14 2.95 2.25
N THR A 59 -10.35 2.35 1.08
CA THR A 59 -9.57 1.17 0.68
C THR A 59 -8.10 1.54 0.54
N PHE A 60 -7.75 2.60 -0.21
CA PHE A 60 -6.36 3.04 -0.39
C PHE A 60 -5.68 3.38 0.94
N LEU A 61 -6.41 3.99 1.89
CA LEU A 61 -5.90 4.22 3.24
C LEU A 61 -5.62 2.91 3.98
N VAL A 62 -6.53 1.93 3.94
CA VAL A 62 -6.29 0.61 4.56
C VAL A 62 -5.09 -0.10 3.91
N GLY A 63 -4.97 -0.04 2.58
CA GLY A 63 -3.83 -0.60 1.84
C GLY A 63 -2.50 0.04 2.22
N THR A 64 -2.47 1.36 2.38
CA THR A 64 -1.26 2.09 2.81
C THR A 64 -0.89 1.76 4.26
N LEU A 65 -1.86 1.77 5.19
CA LEU A 65 -1.63 1.38 6.58
C LEU A 65 -1.11 -0.06 6.69
N SER A 66 -1.64 -0.97 5.87
CA SER A 66 -1.19 -2.36 5.81
C SER A 66 0.25 -2.42 5.33
N LEU A 67 0.57 -1.78 4.20
CA LEU A 67 1.92 -1.80 3.64
C LEU A 67 2.97 -1.17 4.59
N CYS A 68 2.59 -0.13 5.33
CA CYS A 68 3.44 0.49 6.37
C CYS A 68 3.68 -0.43 7.57
N GLY A 69 2.91 -1.51 7.72
CA GLY A 69 3.01 -2.43 8.86
C GLY A 69 2.49 -1.80 10.15
N ILE A 70 1.34 -1.12 10.11
CA ILE A 70 0.74 -0.51 11.32
C ILE A 70 -0.17 -1.54 12.03
N PRO A 71 -0.08 -1.69 13.37
CA PRO A 71 -1.04 -2.51 14.14
C PRO A 71 -2.46 -1.95 13.93
N PRO A 72 -3.49 -2.73 13.56
CA PRO A 72 -3.68 -4.18 13.75
C PRO A 72 -3.61 -5.05 12.46
N LEU A 73 -2.97 -4.57 11.39
CA LEU A 73 -3.08 -5.18 10.05
C LEU A 73 -2.14 -6.38 9.85
N ALA A 74 -2.50 -7.30 8.94
CA ALA A 74 -1.78 -8.58 8.75
C ALA A 74 -0.31 -8.41 8.34
N CYS A 75 0.02 -7.34 7.61
CA CYS A 75 1.37 -7.05 7.16
C CYS A 75 2.30 -6.58 8.31
N PHE A 76 1.76 -6.06 9.43
CA PHE A 76 2.52 -5.82 10.65
C PHE A 76 3.01 -7.15 11.23
N TRP A 77 2.09 -8.08 11.48
CA TRP A 77 2.41 -9.38 12.07
C TRP A 77 3.36 -10.20 11.20
N SER A 78 3.19 -10.15 9.87
CA SER A 78 4.08 -10.87 8.97
C SER A 78 5.49 -10.28 8.91
N LYS A 79 5.63 -8.94 8.99
CA LYS A 79 6.95 -8.29 9.11
C LYS A 79 7.61 -8.59 10.45
N ASP A 80 6.86 -8.52 11.54
CA ASP A 80 7.37 -8.73 12.90
C ASP A 80 7.93 -10.16 13.06
N GLU A 81 7.24 -11.17 12.54
CA GLU A 81 7.71 -12.57 12.55
C GLU A 81 9.06 -12.71 11.79
N ILE A 82 9.21 -12.03 10.63
CA ILE A 82 10.47 -12.03 9.87
C ILE A 82 11.59 -11.31 10.63
N LEU A 83 11.30 -10.16 11.25
CA LEU A 83 12.29 -9.41 12.02
C LEU A 83 12.75 -10.19 13.24
N ASN A 84 11.83 -10.81 13.98
CA ASN A 84 12.16 -11.63 15.14
C ASN A 84 13.03 -12.84 14.76
N ASP A 85 12.69 -13.55 13.69
CA ASP A 85 13.51 -14.65 13.17
C ASP A 85 14.90 -14.16 12.73
N SER A 86 14.99 -12.96 12.15
CA SER A 86 16.25 -12.34 11.75
C SER A 86 17.11 -11.98 12.95
N TRP A 87 16.52 -11.43 14.02
CA TRP A 87 17.23 -11.12 15.27
C TRP A 87 17.84 -12.36 15.92
N LEU A 88 17.13 -13.50 15.87
CA LEU A 88 17.62 -14.77 16.39
C LEU A 88 18.77 -15.36 15.55
N TYR A 89 18.76 -15.15 14.24
CA TYR A 89 19.80 -15.66 13.35
C TYR A 89 21.05 -14.78 13.33
N SER A 90 20.89 -13.47 13.12
CA SER A 90 21.97 -12.49 13.18
C SER A 90 21.43 -11.07 13.38
N PRO A 91 21.89 -10.33 14.42
CA PRO A 91 21.42 -8.99 14.70
C PRO A 91 21.75 -7.99 13.57
N ILE A 92 22.81 -8.25 12.79
CA ILE A 92 23.18 -7.40 11.65
C ILE A 92 22.09 -7.44 10.56
N LEU A 93 21.54 -8.63 10.28
CA LEU A 93 20.47 -8.77 9.29
C LEU A 93 19.18 -8.12 9.76
N ALA A 94 18.89 -8.19 11.07
CA ALA A 94 17.69 -7.59 11.64
C ALA A 94 17.69 -6.06 11.65
N ILE A 95 18.86 -5.43 11.73
CA ILE A 95 18.99 -3.95 11.66
C ILE A 95 18.80 -3.43 10.23
N ILE A 96 19.13 -4.24 9.22
CA ILE A 96 19.01 -3.87 7.80
C ILE A 96 17.58 -4.08 7.27
N ALA A 97 16.86 -5.06 7.82
CA ALA A 97 15.51 -5.45 7.41
C ALA A 97 14.43 -4.43 7.84
#